data_AF-A0A5J4ND05-F1
#
_entry.id   AF-A0A5J4ND05-F1
#
_cell.length_a   1.000
_cell.length_b   1.000
_cell.length_c   1.000
_cell.angle_alpha   90.00
_cell.angle_beta   90.00
_cell.angle_gamma   90.00
#
_symmetry.space_group_name_H-M   'P 1'
#
loop_
_entity.id
_entity.type
_entity.pdbx_description
1 polymer ?
#
loop_
_entity_poly.entity_id
_entity_poly.type
_entity_poly.pdbx_seq_one_letter_code
_entity_poly.pdbx_strand_id
1 'polypeptide(L)'
;MRYLLEHFVPYHFKMHKIIGFVPTLLNIVLEPSLDVSIRQAAALYLKNNISEWWSDPDPGELVGSTKFSIDGQDRQAIRNSIVAAVVSSPLPLHYGSPSVVSKKHRPFAEWYLKSFSTAVLNVLLGVCEVYRQKSFVSKPVLSQTLEYFTAALGHSFAWKTLRTHFLLLVREVIFPLLSHSEEDAELWQDDPIEYIRYEATCVKRRGVLNNIMLFCMHILTSESTPAEKDAVLHMYGAVAELLLKKEAYKSHLEPFLLNHVLPTLHVPEGYRRARACWLVGKLSDANFNDQNMLAQVVEEVRKAIADDPELPVRAFAALCLSELIRSQDQGNPYYFYLECWLWVSFRAFRDFCAQPGSQFFLV
;
A
#
# COMPACT_ATOMS: atom_id res chain seq x y z
N MET A 1 0.70 47.55 9.78
CA MET A 1 1.35 46.51 8.93
C MET A 1 2.83 46.81 8.65
N ARG A 2 3.21 47.97 8.09
CA ARG A 2 4.64 48.33 7.89
C ARG A 2 5.50 48.29 9.17
N TYR A 3 4.98 48.82 10.28
CA TYR A 3 5.69 48.85 11.58
C TYR A 3 5.92 47.46 12.19
N LEU A 4 4.97 46.52 12.01
CA LEU A 4 5.12 45.13 12.44
C LEU A 4 6.11 44.38 11.55
N LEU A 5 6.10 44.64 10.23
CA LEU A 5 7.07 44.03 9.30
C LEU A 5 8.50 44.56 9.55
N GLU A 6 8.70 45.85 9.80
CA GLU A 6 10.04 46.41 10.04
C GLU A 6 10.63 46.04 11.41
N HIS A 7 9.80 45.75 12.42
CA HIS A 7 10.28 45.41 13.77
C HIS A 7 10.30 43.91 14.09
N PHE A 8 9.50 43.06 13.44
CA PHE A 8 9.54 41.59 13.67
C PHE A 8 10.41 40.82 12.67
N VAL A 9 10.59 41.31 11.43
CA VAL A 9 11.41 40.62 10.41
C VAL A 9 12.87 40.38 10.85
N PRO A 10 13.55 41.29 11.57
CA PRO A 10 14.91 41.03 12.05
C PRO A 10 15.01 39.89 13.08
N TYR A 11 13.96 39.67 13.89
CA TYR A 11 13.89 38.59 14.86
C TYR A 11 13.52 37.25 14.20
N HIS A 12 12.69 37.31 13.16
CA HIS A 12 12.35 36.16 12.33
C HIS A 12 13.57 35.49 11.70
N PHE A 13 14.61 36.26 11.40
CA PHE A 13 15.87 35.79 10.79
C PHE A 13 16.81 35.05 11.75
N LYS A 14 16.53 34.95 13.06
CA LYS A 14 17.39 34.23 14.03
C LYS A 14 16.65 33.19 14.88
N MET A 15 15.33 33.07 14.76
CA MET A 15 14.55 32.08 15.52
C MET A 15 14.99 30.63 15.24
N HIS A 16 15.51 30.36 14.05
CA HIS A 16 16.08 29.06 13.70
C HIS A 16 17.24 28.61 14.59
N LYS A 17 17.88 29.54 15.31
CA LYS A 17 18.99 29.26 16.24
C LYS A 17 18.52 28.86 17.64
N ILE A 18 17.22 28.94 17.91
CA ILE A 18 16.65 28.58 19.21
C ILE A 18 16.46 27.05 19.25
N ILE A 19 17.04 26.40 20.26
CA ILE A 19 16.84 24.97 20.52
C ILE A 19 15.35 24.72 20.78
N GLY A 20 14.79 23.70 20.13
CA GLY A 20 13.38 23.34 20.17
C GLY A 20 12.53 24.06 19.13
N PHE A 21 13.06 25.05 18.40
CA PHE A 21 12.27 25.79 17.41
C PHE A 21 11.86 24.92 16.22
N VAL A 22 12.81 24.20 15.62
CA VAL A 22 12.54 23.36 14.44
C VAL A 22 11.61 22.18 14.79
N PRO A 23 11.77 21.46 15.92
CA PRO A 23 10.79 20.49 16.39
C PRO A 23 9.40 21.09 16.65
N THR A 24 9.33 22.31 17.19
CA THR A 24 8.04 23.00 17.42
C THR A 24 7.31 23.28 16.10
N LEU A 25 8.02 23.67 15.05
CA LEU A 25 7.43 23.82 13.72
C LEU A 25 6.83 22.50 13.22
N LEU A 26 7.52 21.37 13.43
CA LEU A 26 6.99 20.05 13.08
C LEU A 26 5.73 19.70 13.87
N ASN A 27 5.69 19.98 15.18
CA ASN A 27 4.49 19.79 16.00
C ASN A 27 3.31 20.65 15.51
N ILE A 28 3.56 21.90 15.13
CA ILE A 28 2.53 22.78 14.56
C ILE A 28 2.00 22.20 13.24
N VAL A 29 2.87 21.67 12.38
CA VAL A 29 2.46 21.02 11.12
C VAL A 29 1.54 19.82 11.38
N LEU A 30 1.80 19.09 12.47
CA LEU A 30 1.08 17.86 12.81
C LEU A 30 -0.23 18.08 13.56
N GLU A 31 -0.44 19.25 14.14
CA GLU A 31 -1.58 19.53 15.01
C GLU A 31 -2.89 19.60 14.20
N PRO A 32 -3.81 18.62 14.31
CA PRO A 32 -5.01 18.56 13.48
C PRO A 32 -6.00 19.68 13.78
N SER A 33 -5.96 20.24 15.00
CA SER A 33 -6.84 21.31 15.46
C SER A 33 -6.49 22.69 14.88
N LEU A 34 -5.28 22.88 14.34
CA LEU A 34 -4.84 24.16 13.78
C LEU A 34 -5.33 24.36 12.34
N ASP A 35 -5.57 25.63 12.01
CA ASP A 35 -5.96 26.04 10.66
C ASP A 35 -4.91 25.62 9.62
N VAL A 36 -5.37 25.24 8.43
CA VAL A 36 -4.49 24.80 7.32
C VAL A 36 -3.45 25.86 6.97
N SER A 37 -3.79 27.14 7.04
CA SER A 37 -2.88 28.25 6.70
C SER A 37 -1.71 28.35 7.68
N ILE A 38 -1.96 28.10 8.97
CA ILE A 38 -0.94 28.10 10.02
C ILE A 38 0.02 26.93 9.82
N ARG A 39 -0.54 25.75 9.54
CA ARG A 39 0.24 24.53 9.27
C ARG A 39 1.09 24.66 8.01
N GLN A 40 0.57 25.27 6.95
CA GLN A 40 1.30 25.53 5.71
C GLN A 40 2.47 26.49 5.93
N ALA A 41 2.27 27.56 6.70
CA ALA A 41 3.34 28.48 7.06
C ALA A 41 4.43 27.76 7.87
N ALA A 42 4.05 26.98 8.88
CA ALA A 42 4.99 26.20 9.68
C ALA A 42 5.76 25.18 8.82
N ALA A 43 5.10 24.49 7.88
CA ALA A 43 5.73 23.55 6.96
C ALA A 43 6.74 24.23 6.03
N LEU A 44 6.42 25.43 5.53
CA LEU A 44 7.34 26.22 4.70
C LEU A 44 8.59 26.63 5.50
N TYR A 45 8.40 27.10 6.74
CA TYR A 45 9.53 27.41 7.62
C TYR A 45 10.35 26.19 7.96
N LEU A 46 9.72 25.07 8.28
CA LEU A 46 10.38 23.80 8.56
C LEU A 46 11.24 23.35 7.37
N LYS A 47 10.67 23.36 6.15
CA LYS A 47 11.38 23.03 4.91
C LYS A 47 12.62 23.89 4.70
N ASN A 48 12.48 25.21 4.81
CA ASN A 48 13.59 26.14 4.59
C ASN A 48 14.71 25.90 5.61
N ASN A 49 14.34 25.68 6.88
CA ASN A 49 15.31 25.39 7.94
C ASN A 49 16.09 24.10 7.73
N ILE A 50 15.40 23.01 7.38
CA ILE A 50 16.05 21.72 7.09
C ILE A 50 16.91 21.83 5.84
N SER A 51 16.45 22.53 4.80
CA SER A 51 17.18 22.64 3.53
C SER A 51 18.48 23.45 3.66
N GLU A 52 18.49 24.48 4.50
CA GLU A 52 19.66 25.36 4.67
C GLU A 52 20.63 24.91 5.77
N TRP A 53 20.12 24.29 6.84
CA TRP A 53 20.88 24.11 8.10
C TRP A 53 20.99 22.66 8.57
N TRP A 54 20.62 21.68 7.74
CA TRP A 54 20.80 20.25 8.03
C TRP A 54 22.14 19.77 7.48
N SER A 55 23.20 19.79 8.31
CA SER A 55 24.51 19.22 7.97
C SER A 55 25.01 18.33 9.10
N ASP A 56 25.53 17.15 8.76
CA ASP A 56 26.28 16.32 9.70
C ASP A 56 27.67 16.96 9.89
N PRO A 57 28.20 17.03 11.13
CA PRO A 57 29.54 17.57 11.35
C PRO A 57 30.56 16.67 10.63
N ASP A 58 31.31 17.23 9.69
CA ASP A 58 32.38 16.52 9.00
C ASP A 58 33.46 16.12 10.01
N PRO A 59 33.92 14.85 10.05
CA PRO A 59 34.91 14.39 11.01
C PRO A 59 36.30 15.02 10.85
N GLY A 60 36.51 15.87 9.83
CA GLY A 60 37.77 16.54 9.52
C GLY A 60 37.74 18.08 9.56
N GLU A 61 36.62 18.72 9.88
CA GLU A 61 36.61 20.19 9.98
C GLU A 61 37.22 20.66 11.31
N LEU A 62 38.24 21.52 11.20
CA LEU A 62 38.85 22.22 12.32
C LEU A 62 37.80 22.99 13.11
N VAL A 63 37.91 22.91 14.44
CA VAL A 63 37.13 23.67 15.42
C VAL A 63 37.20 25.16 15.06
N GLY A 64 36.15 25.69 14.43
CA GLY A 64 36.09 27.10 14.00
C GLY A 64 35.24 27.41 12.76
N SER A 65 34.75 26.41 12.00
CA SER A 65 33.80 26.65 10.90
C SER A 65 32.44 27.11 11.47
N THR A 66 32.19 28.41 11.47
CA THR A 66 30.94 29.05 11.96
C THR A 66 29.79 28.92 10.95
N LYS A 67 29.58 27.73 10.38
CA LYS A 67 28.34 27.48 9.62
C LYS A 67 27.29 26.98 10.61
N PHE A 68 26.23 27.75 10.79
CA PHE A 68 25.13 27.35 11.67
C PHE A 68 24.56 26.00 11.21
N SER A 69 24.35 25.08 12.15
CA SER A 69 23.67 23.80 11.92
C SER A 69 22.65 23.59 13.03
N ILE A 70 21.57 22.88 12.73
CA ILE A 70 20.52 22.57 13.69
C ILE A 70 21.11 21.74 14.85
N ASP A 71 20.73 22.08 16.08
CA ASP A 71 21.21 21.40 17.28
C ASP A 71 21.00 19.88 17.21
N GLY A 72 21.92 19.11 17.80
CA GLY A 72 21.87 17.64 17.79
C GLY A 72 20.58 17.08 18.41
N GLN A 73 20.09 17.70 19.48
CA GLN A 73 18.85 17.29 20.15
C GLN A 73 17.63 17.53 19.26
N ASP A 74 17.56 18.69 18.60
CA ASP A 74 16.50 19.03 17.67
C ASP A 74 16.50 18.10 16.46
N ARG A 75 17.67 17.77 15.91
CA ARG A 75 17.81 16.80 14.82
C ARG A 75 17.27 15.43 15.22
N GLN A 76 17.56 14.96 16.44
CA GLN A 76 17.03 13.68 16.92
C GLN A 76 15.51 13.74 17.12
N ALA A 77 14.97 14.82 17.69
CA ALA A 77 13.53 15.00 17.86
C ALA A 77 12.78 15.02 16.51
N ILE A 78 13.37 15.67 15.50
CA ILE A 78 12.85 15.67 14.13
C ILE A 78 12.92 14.27 13.54
N ARG A 79 14.05 13.56 13.62
CA ARG A 79 14.19 12.18 13.10
C ARG A 79 13.15 11.23 13.69
N ASN A 80 12.87 11.35 14.99
CA ASN A 80 11.88 10.50 15.67
C ASN A 80 10.44 10.78 15.19
N SER A 81 10.13 12.03 14.87
CA SER A 81 8.75 12.48 14.62
C SER A 81 8.42 12.63 13.12
N ILE A 82 9.43 12.76 12.26
CA ILE A 82 9.23 13.03 10.83
C ILE A 82 8.57 11.87 10.10
N VAL A 83 8.82 10.62 10.52
CA VAL A 83 8.16 9.44 9.93
C VAL A 83 6.66 9.48 10.22
N ALA A 84 6.28 9.70 11.49
CA ALA A 84 4.89 9.87 11.88
C ALA A 84 4.24 11.04 11.12
N ALA A 85 5.00 12.12 10.90
CA ALA A 85 4.53 13.29 10.17
C ALA A 85 4.25 13.05 8.69
N VAL A 86 5.14 12.31 8.03
CA VAL A 86 4.97 11.92 6.63
C VAL A 86 3.75 11.00 6.47
N VAL A 87 3.52 10.11 7.44
CA VAL A 87 2.37 9.19 7.44
C VAL A 87 1.05 9.91 7.71
N SER A 88 1.01 10.83 8.68
CA SER A 88 -0.21 11.54 9.04
C SER A 88 -0.55 12.70 8.10
N SER A 89 0.41 13.16 7.29
CA SER A 89 0.18 14.23 6.33
C SER A 89 -0.67 13.68 5.17
N PRO A 90 -1.89 14.22 4.93
CA PRO A 90 -2.66 13.85 3.76
C PRO A 90 -1.83 14.21 2.52
N LEU A 91 -1.48 13.19 1.73
CA LEU A 91 -0.71 13.43 0.52
C LEU A 91 -1.49 14.40 -0.39
N PRO A 92 -0.84 15.45 -0.93
CA PRO A 92 -1.57 16.56 -1.56
C PRO A 92 -2.34 16.20 -2.83
N LEU A 93 -2.26 14.97 -3.35
CA LEU A 93 -2.90 14.66 -4.63
C LEU A 93 -4.43 14.71 -4.55
N HIS A 94 -5.03 14.53 -3.36
CA HIS A 94 -6.47 14.74 -3.18
C HIS A 94 -6.88 16.22 -3.40
N TYR A 95 -6.05 17.18 -2.99
CA TYR A 95 -6.29 18.62 -3.18
C TYR A 95 -5.78 19.14 -4.54
N GLY A 96 -4.82 18.44 -5.13
CA GLY A 96 -4.23 18.73 -6.44
C GLY A 96 -4.92 18.06 -7.62
N SER A 97 -5.94 17.23 -7.39
CA SER A 97 -6.64 16.49 -8.45
C SER A 97 -7.83 17.31 -9.00
N PRO A 98 -7.75 17.83 -10.24
CA PRO A 98 -8.81 18.69 -10.81
C PRO A 98 -10.18 17.99 -10.96
N SER A 99 -10.17 16.66 -10.93
CA SER A 99 -11.32 15.76 -10.99
C SER A 99 -12.00 15.52 -9.65
N VAL A 100 -11.30 15.72 -8.53
CA VAL A 100 -11.82 15.45 -7.17
C VAL A 100 -12.28 16.74 -6.49
N VAL A 101 -11.63 17.87 -6.79
CA VAL A 101 -11.96 19.15 -6.17
C VAL A 101 -13.22 19.80 -6.74
N SER A 102 -13.93 20.57 -5.91
CA SER A 102 -15.07 21.36 -6.36
C SER A 102 -14.66 22.37 -7.44
N LYS A 103 -15.61 22.79 -8.30
CA LYS A 103 -15.36 23.70 -9.42
C LYS A 103 -14.60 24.97 -9.01
N LYS A 104 -14.82 25.46 -7.78
CA LYS A 104 -14.16 26.64 -7.20
C LYS A 104 -12.64 26.47 -7.05
N HIS A 105 -12.17 25.26 -6.75
CA HIS A 105 -10.76 24.99 -6.45
C HIS A 105 -10.00 24.38 -7.62
N ARG A 106 -10.66 24.16 -8.77
CA ARG A 106 -10.04 23.58 -9.96
C ARG A 106 -8.82 24.36 -10.48
N PRO A 107 -8.83 25.72 -10.54
CA PRO A 107 -7.65 26.48 -10.98
C PRO A 107 -6.43 26.26 -10.09
N PHE A 108 -6.65 26.18 -8.77
CA PHE A 108 -5.59 25.87 -7.81
C PHE A 108 -5.08 24.44 -7.99
N ALA A 109 -5.97 23.46 -8.15
CA ALA A 109 -5.56 22.06 -8.37
C ALA A 109 -4.74 21.89 -9.65
N GLU A 110 -5.13 22.54 -10.75
CA GLU A 110 -4.36 22.52 -12.01
C GLU A 110 -2.98 23.18 -11.88
N TRP A 111 -2.91 24.31 -11.18
CA TRP A 111 -1.63 24.96 -10.87
C TRP A 111 -0.76 24.07 -9.98
N TYR A 112 -1.33 23.54 -8.90
CA TYR A 112 -0.63 22.66 -7.97
C TYR A 112 -0.04 21.45 -8.68
N LEU A 113 -0.83 20.80 -9.54
CA LEU A 113 -0.42 19.62 -10.28
C LEU A 113 0.74 19.93 -11.23
N LYS A 114 0.73 21.09 -11.90
CA LYS A 114 1.82 21.51 -12.80
C LYS A 114 3.07 21.98 -12.05
N SER A 115 2.91 22.65 -10.92
CA SER A 115 4.00 23.31 -10.19
C SER A 115 4.69 22.42 -9.15
N PHE A 116 3.98 21.46 -8.54
CA PHE A 116 4.50 20.67 -7.42
C PHE A 116 4.59 19.18 -7.70
N SER A 117 3.70 18.60 -8.53
CA SER A 117 3.66 17.15 -8.68
C SER A 117 4.98 16.57 -9.17
N THR A 118 5.69 17.23 -10.09
CA THR A 118 6.99 16.75 -10.60
C THR A 118 8.05 16.69 -9.50
N ALA A 119 8.15 17.74 -8.67
CA ALA A 119 9.13 17.77 -7.58
C ALA A 119 8.83 16.69 -6.53
N VAL A 120 7.56 16.52 -6.16
CA VAL A 120 7.14 15.47 -5.22
C VAL A 120 7.41 14.07 -5.79
N LEU A 121 7.07 13.83 -7.07
CA LEU A 121 7.36 12.56 -7.73
C LEU A 121 8.84 12.24 -7.72
N ASN A 122 9.72 13.21 -8.00
CA ASN A 122 11.16 12.99 -7.99
C ASN A 122 11.70 12.64 -6.60
N VAL A 123 11.20 13.28 -5.54
CA VAL A 123 11.59 12.93 -4.15
C VAL A 123 11.16 11.51 -3.81
N LEU A 124 9.92 11.15 -4.16
CA LEU A 124 9.37 9.81 -3.91
C LEU A 124 10.07 8.72 -4.75
N LEU A 125 10.47 9.04 -5.99
CA LEU A 125 11.35 8.18 -6.78
C LEU A 125 12.72 7.98 -6.09
N GLY A 126 13.26 9.03 -5.45
CA GLY A 126 14.45 8.94 -4.62
C GLY A 126 14.29 8.02 -3.40
N VAL A 127 13.13 8.04 -2.75
CA VAL A 127 12.81 7.08 -1.66
C VAL A 127 12.84 5.64 -2.18
N CYS A 128 12.26 5.40 -3.35
CA CYS A 128 12.33 4.09 -4.01
C CYS A 128 13.76 3.70 -4.37
N GLU A 129 14.61 4.66 -4.76
CA GLU A 129 16.02 4.40 -5.06
C GLU A 129 16.80 3.95 -3.81
N VAL A 130 16.59 4.63 -2.68
CA VAL A 130 17.19 4.26 -1.39
C VAL A 130 16.78 2.83 -1.00
N TYR A 131 15.50 2.49 -1.18
CA TYR A 131 15.00 1.13 -0.95
C TYR A 131 15.66 0.10 -1.88
N ARG A 132 15.79 0.41 -3.19
CA ARG A 132 16.45 -0.46 -4.18
C ARG A 132 17.91 -0.74 -3.82
N GLN A 133 18.61 0.25 -3.26
CA GLN A 133 19.97 0.13 -2.76
C GLN A 133 20.09 -0.66 -1.44
N LYS A 134 19.00 -1.29 -0.99
CA LYS A 134 18.92 -2.07 0.26
C LYS A 134 19.21 -1.25 1.52
N SER A 135 19.07 0.07 1.43
CA SER A 135 19.08 0.95 2.61
C SER A 135 17.72 0.89 3.29
N PHE A 136 17.72 1.02 4.62
CA PHE A 136 16.49 0.94 5.41
C PHE A 136 15.52 2.06 5.03
N VAL A 137 14.31 1.67 4.64
CA VAL A 137 13.15 2.55 4.48
C VAL A 137 11.98 1.92 5.21
N SER A 138 11.35 2.67 6.13
CA SER A 138 10.24 2.15 6.91
C SER A 138 9.03 1.76 6.02
N LYS A 139 8.34 0.66 6.37
CA LYS A 139 7.11 0.20 5.67
C LYS A 139 6.06 1.31 5.47
N PRO A 140 5.77 2.19 6.46
CA PRO A 140 4.80 3.28 6.28
C PRO A 140 5.21 4.30 5.21
N VAL A 141 6.50 4.66 5.14
CA VAL A 141 7.02 5.59 4.12
C VAL A 141 6.89 5.00 2.72
N LEU A 142 7.17 3.70 2.56
CA LEU A 142 6.98 2.99 1.29
C LEU A 142 5.50 2.91 0.92
N SER A 143 4.62 2.61 1.87
CA SER A 143 3.17 2.58 1.66
C SER A 143 2.67 3.93 1.15
N GLN A 144 3.02 5.02 1.84
CA GLN A 144 2.64 6.39 1.46
C GLN A 144 3.19 6.76 0.08
N THR A 145 4.44 6.36 -0.22
CA THR A 145 5.06 6.58 -1.53
C THR A 145 4.27 5.90 -2.66
N LEU A 146 3.89 4.63 -2.47
CA LEU A 146 3.13 3.87 -3.45
C LEU A 146 1.69 4.36 -3.58
N GLU A 147 1.07 4.84 -2.50
CA GLU A 147 -0.25 5.45 -2.53
C GLU A 147 -0.24 6.75 -3.35
N TYR A 148 0.80 7.58 -3.20
CA TYR A 148 0.98 8.75 -4.04
C TYR A 148 1.12 8.39 -5.53
N PHE A 149 1.95 7.39 -5.85
CA PHE A 149 2.10 6.91 -7.22
C PHE A 149 0.77 6.42 -7.79
N THR A 150 0.01 5.63 -7.02
CA THR A 150 -1.34 5.17 -7.39
C THR A 150 -2.25 6.33 -7.78
N ALA A 151 -2.30 7.38 -6.96
CA ALA A 151 -3.09 8.57 -7.26
C ALA A 151 -2.54 9.32 -8.50
N ALA A 152 -1.22 9.37 -8.67
CA ALA A 152 -0.55 10.04 -9.79
C ALA A 152 -0.80 9.35 -11.14
N LEU A 153 -0.99 8.02 -11.16
CA LEU A 153 -1.32 7.26 -12.38
C LEU A 153 -2.66 7.69 -13.00
N GLY A 154 -3.59 8.24 -12.20
CA GLY A 154 -4.85 8.80 -12.67
C GLY A 154 -4.70 10.12 -13.47
N HIS A 155 -3.51 10.72 -13.47
CA HIS A 155 -3.27 12.05 -14.06
C HIS A 155 -2.25 12.00 -15.20
N SER A 156 -2.67 12.40 -16.40
CA SER A 156 -1.84 12.34 -17.62
C SER A 156 -0.53 13.14 -17.52
N PHE A 157 -0.50 14.24 -16.77
CA PHE A 157 0.72 15.03 -16.55
C PHE A 157 1.71 14.30 -15.64
N ALA A 158 1.26 13.79 -14.50
CA ALA A 158 2.10 13.04 -13.55
C ALA A 158 2.58 11.71 -14.16
N TRP A 159 1.74 11.06 -14.97
CA TRP A 159 2.10 9.87 -15.72
C TRP A 159 3.30 10.08 -16.65
N LYS A 160 3.48 11.28 -17.25
CA LYS A 160 4.65 11.55 -18.11
C LYS A 160 5.96 11.36 -17.36
N THR A 161 6.00 11.76 -16.09
CA THR A 161 7.17 11.58 -15.21
C THR A 161 7.31 10.14 -14.74
N LEU A 162 6.22 9.49 -14.33
CA LEU A 162 6.28 8.11 -13.82
C LEU A 162 6.57 7.07 -14.90
N ARG A 163 6.08 7.27 -16.13
CA ARG A 163 6.14 6.30 -17.22
C ARG A 163 7.57 5.81 -17.49
N THR A 164 8.57 6.68 -17.42
CA THR A 164 9.98 6.33 -17.69
C THR A 164 10.56 5.38 -16.65
N HIS A 165 10.08 5.46 -15.40
CA HIS A 165 10.56 4.64 -14.27
C HIS A 165 9.61 3.47 -13.96
N PHE A 166 8.42 3.45 -14.57
CA PHE A 166 7.33 2.57 -14.20
C PHE A 166 7.69 1.09 -14.21
N LEU A 167 8.35 0.60 -15.26
CA LEU A 167 8.74 -0.80 -15.33
C LEU A 167 9.77 -1.17 -14.27
N LEU A 168 10.71 -0.25 -13.98
CA LEU A 168 11.72 -0.42 -12.94
C LEU A 168 11.08 -0.43 -11.55
N LEU A 169 10.15 0.49 -11.29
CA LEU A 169 9.40 0.55 -10.03
C LEU A 169 8.62 -0.74 -9.79
N VAL A 170 7.98 -1.28 -10.83
CA VAL A 170 7.29 -2.56 -10.67
C VAL A 170 8.29 -3.65 -10.33
N ARG A 171 9.33 -3.82 -11.16
CA ARG A 171 10.26 -4.94 -11.02
C ARG A 171 11.06 -4.91 -9.72
N GLU A 172 11.50 -3.75 -9.29
CA GLU A 172 12.49 -3.63 -8.21
C GLU A 172 11.96 -3.02 -6.91
N VAL A 173 10.72 -2.53 -6.91
CA VAL A 173 10.09 -1.98 -5.70
C VAL A 173 8.78 -2.70 -5.39
N ILE A 174 7.80 -2.62 -6.29
CA ILE A 174 6.46 -3.17 -6.04
C ILE A 174 6.52 -4.69 -5.93
N PHE A 175 7.21 -5.35 -6.86
CA PHE A 175 7.27 -6.82 -6.91
C PHE A 175 7.95 -7.42 -5.67
N PRO A 176 9.15 -6.96 -5.22
CA PRO A 176 9.72 -7.42 -3.96
C PRO A 176 8.85 -7.13 -2.73
N LEU A 177 8.09 -6.03 -2.73
CA LEU A 177 7.16 -5.68 -1.64
C LEU A 177 5.85 -6.50 -1.66
N LEU A 178 5.61 -7.29 -2.71
CA LEU A 178 4.45 -8.18 -2.81
C LEU A 178 4.84 -9.66 -2.64
N SER A 179 6.12 -9.99 -2.83
CA SER A 179 6.68 -11.30 -2.52
C SER A 179 6.62 -11.57 -1.02
N HIS A 180 6.36 -12.83 -0.66
CA HIS A 180 6.52 -13.31 0.70
C HIS A 180 7.96 -13.11 1.17
N SER A 181 8.14 -12.25 2.18
CA SER A 181 9.44 -11.88 2.74
C SER A 181 9.86 -12.82 3.87
N GLU A 182 11.11 -12.70 4.33
CA GLU A 182 11.59 -13.43 5.51
C GLU A 182 10.80 -13.02 6.75
N GLU A 183 10.47 -11.73 6.90
CA GLU A 183 9.63 -11.24 8.00
C GLU A 183 8.21 -11.81 7.96
N ASP A 184 7.65 -12.03 6.76
CA ASP A 184 6.34 -12.67 6.60
C ASP A 184 6.41 -14.17 6.93
N ALA A 185 7.53 -14.83 6.64
CA ALA A 185 7.75 -16.24 6.95
C ALA A 185 7.91 -16.46 8.47
N GLU A 186 8.61 -15.56 9.16
CA GLU A 186 8.68 -15.55 10.63
C GLU A 186 7.29 -15.35 11.24
N LEU A 187 6.53 -14.34 10.77
CA LEU A 187 5.18 -14.08 11.28
C LEU A 187 4.23 -15.25 11.00
N TRP A 188 4.32 -15.89 9.83
CA TRP A 188 3.55 -17.07 9.48
C TRP A 188 3.76 -18.22 10.47
N GLN A 189 5.01 -18.43 10.90
CA GLN A 189 5.39 -19.52 11.80
C GLN A 189 5.07 -19.19 13.26
N ASP A 190 5.39 -17.98 13.70
CA ASP A 190 5.34 -17.59 15.11
C ASP A 190 3.94 -17.14 15.56
N ASP A 191 3.22 -16.38 14.72
CA ASP A 191 1.87 -15.87 14.99
C ASP A 191 0.99 -15.87 13.73
N PRO A 192 0.48 -17.04 13.32
CA PRO A 192 -0.36 -17.16 12.13
C PRO A 192 -1.66 -16.34 12.21
N ILE A 193 -2.13 -15.97 13.41
CA ILE A 193 -3.34 -15.14 13.57
C ILE A 193 -3.03 -13.70 13.20
N GLU A 194 -1.91 -13.16 13.69
CA GLU A 194 -1.47 -11.81 13.34
C GLU A 194 -1.09 -11.72 11.86
N TYR A 195 -0.50 -12.78 11.28
CA TYR A 195 -0.29 -12.89 9.83
C TYR A 195 -1.61 -12.69 9.05
N ILE A 196 -2.68 -13.41 9.43
CA ILE A 196 -3.99 -13.29 8.77
C ILE A 196 -4.52 -11.86 8.86
N ARG A 197 -4.41 -11.21 10.04
CA ARG A 197 -4.87 -9.82 10.24
C ARG A 197 -4.10 -8.83 9.39
N TYR A 198 -2.77 -8.97 9.34
CA TYR A 198 -1.90 -8.11 8.56
C TYR A 198 -2.20 -8.22 7.06
N GLU A 199 -2.30 -9.45 6.53
CA GLU A 199 -2.60 -9.68 5.11
C GLU A 199 -4.03 -9.30 4.71
N ALA A 200 -5.02 -9.52 5.58
CA ALA A 200 -6.42 -9.15 5.29
C ALA A 200 -6.65 -7.63 5.26
N THR A 201 -5.85 -6.85 6.01
CA THR A 201 -5.97 -5.40 6.10
C THR A 201 -5.18 -4.64 5.02
N CYS A 202 -4.22 -5.28 4.36
CA CYS A 202 -3.43 -4.68 3.27
C CYS A 202 -4.25 -4.56 1.98
N VAL A 203 -5.11 -3.55 1.91
CA VAL A 203 -6.09 -3.33 0.85
C VAL A 203 -5.61 -2.22 -0.12
N LYS A 204 -5.67 -2.55 -1.42
CA LYS A 204 -5.72 -1.67 -2.62
C LYS A 204 -4.40 -1.02 -3.08
N ARG A 205 -3.78 -1.62 -4.10
CA ARG A 205 -2.91 -0.91 -5.06
C ARG A 205 -3.61 -0.90 -6.42
N ARG A 206 -4.32 0.19 -6.73
CA ARG A 206 -5.03 0.38 -8.01
C ARG A 206 -4.08 0.98 -9.05
N GLY A 207 -4.31 0.68 -10.32
CA GLY A 207 -3.89 1.57 -11.41
C GLY A 207 -2.61 1.21 -12.16
N VAL A 208 -2.05 0.04 -11.93
CA VAL A 208 -0.92 -0.51 -12.68
C VAL A 208 -1.57 -1.73 -13.37
N LEU A 209 -2.17 -1.71 -14.58
CA LEU A 209 -1.46 -2.03 -15.83
C LEU A 209 -2.33 -2.58 -16.96
N ASN A 210 -1.88 -2.33 -18.20
CA ASN A 210 -2.03 -3.26 -19.32
C ASN A 210 -0.67 -3.91 -19.74
N ASN A 211 0.49 -3.34 -19.37
CA ASN A 211 1.83 -3.73 -19.90
C ASN A 211 2.61 -4.77 -19.07
N ILE A 212 2.08 -5.22 -17.93
CA ILE A 212 2.80 -6.09 -16.98
C ILE A 212 2.11 -7.43 -16.84
N MET A 213 0.90 -7.58 -17.37
CA MET A 213 0.27 -8.89 -17.49
C MET A 213 1.18 -9.86 -18.27
N LEU A 214 1.88 -9.39 -19.31
CA LEU A 214 2.88 -10.19 -20.02
C LEU A 214 4.08 -10.58 -19.15
N PHE A 215 4.60 -9.64 -18.34
CA PHE A 215 5.68 -9.90 -17.39
C PHE A 215 5.24 -10.91 -16.31
N CYS A 216 4.06 -10.73 -15.74
CA CYS A 216 3.45 -11.63 -14.76
C CYS A 216 3.28 -13.04 -15.33
N MET A 217 2.72 -13.16 -16.54
CA MET A 217 2.53 -14.44 -17.20
C MET A 217 3.87 -15.13 -17.46
N HIS A 218 4.89 -14.39 -17.90
CA HIS A 218 6.24 -14.94 -18.08
C HIS A 218 6.80 -15.55 -16.79
N ILE A 219 6.63 -14.89 -15.64
CA ILE A 219 7.04 -15.42 -14.33
C ILE A 219 6.25 -16.69 -13.95
N LEU A 220 4.94 -16.72 -14.18
CA LEU A 220 4.12 -17.89 -13.86
C LEU A 220 4.49 -19.12 -14.70
N THR A 221 4.84 -18.91 -15.96
CA THR A 221 5.18 -19.99 -16.91
C THR A 221 6.64 -20.44 -16.87
N SER A 222 7.53 -19.69 -16.21
CA SER A 222 8.96 -20.01 -16.12
C SER A 222 9.31 -20.79 -14.84
N GLU A 223 10.55 -21.25 -14.76
CA GLU A 223 11.16 -21.81 -13.54
C GLU A 223 11.50 -20.73 -12.50
N SER A 224 10.57 -19.80 -12.27
CA SER A 224 10.68 -18.78 -11.23
C SER A 224 10.47 -19.40 -9.84
N THR A 225 11.03 -18.75 -8.82
CA THR A 225 10.94 -19.16 -7.42
C THR A 225 9.48 -19.13 -6.91
N PRO A 226 9.16 -19.90 -5.86
CA PRO A 226 7.84 -19.85 -5.23
C PRO A 226 7.42 -18.44 -4.79
N ALA A 227 8.34 -17.65 -4.24
CA ALA A 227 8.10 -16.27 -3.82
C ALA A 227 7.82 -15.32 -5.00
N GLU A 228 8.48 -15.52 -6.15
CA GLU A 228 8.19 -14.76 -7.37
C GLU A 228 6.80 -15.10 -7.92
N LYS A 229 6.42 -16.38 -7.93
CA LYS A 229 5.08 -16.81 -8.36
C LYS A 229 3.98 -16.28 -7.43
N ASP A 230 4.23 -16.25 -6.12
CA ASP A 230 3.32 -15.64 -5.14
C ASP A 230 3.08 -14.15 -5.40
N ALA A 231 4.15 -13.39 -5.61
CA ALA A 231 4.07 -11.95 -5.90
C ALA A 231 3.22 -11.67 -7.14
N VAL A 232 3.28 -12.53 -8.14
CA VAL A 232 2.41 -12.41 -9.32
C VAL A 232 0.94 -12.60 -8.95
N LEU A 233 0.60 -13.64 -8.18
CA LEU A 233 -0.78 -13.86 -7.73
C LEU A 233 -1.30 -12.67 -6.92
N HIS A 234 -0.45 -12.11 -6.06
CA HIS A 234 -0.75 -10.91 -5.30
C HIS A 234 -1.01 -9.70 -6.23
N MET A 235 -0.17 -9.49 -7.25
CA MET A 235 -0.41 -8.42 -8.25
C MET A 235 -1.76 -8.57 -8.95
N TYR A 236 -2.14 -9.78 -9.36
CA TYR A 236 -3.46 -10.03 -9.97
C TYR A 236 -4.60 -9.66 -9.04
N GLY A 237 -4.51 -10.02 -7.76
CA GLY A 237 -5.54 -9.69 -6.78
C GLY A 237 -5.63 -8.18 -6.50
N ALA A 238 -4.49 -7.48 -6.50
CA ALA A 238 -4.47 -6.01 -6.35
C ALA A 238 -5.21 -5.27 -7.48
N VAL A 239 -5.23 -5.85 -8.69
CA VAL A 239 -5.89 -5.28 -9.88
C VAL A 239 -7.20 -5.97 -10.23
N ALA A 240 -7.69 -6.92 -9.42
CA ALA A 240 -8.88 -7.72 -9.72
C ALA A 240 -10.09 -6.86 -10.07
N GLU A 241 -10.37 -5.80 -9.30
CA GLU A 241 -11.47 -4.84 -9.58
C GLU A 241 -11.38 -4.22 -10.99
N LEU A 242 -10.16 -3.97 -11.50
CA LEU A 242 -9.94 -3.40 -12.83
C LEU A 242 -10.09 -4.46 -13.93
N LEU A 243 -9.61 -5.68 -13.68
CA LEU A 243 -9.74 -6.80 -14.60
C LEU A 243 -11.22 -7.18 -14.81
N LEU A 244 -11.99 -7.22 -13.73
CA LEU A 244 -13.42 -7.54 -13.76
C LEU A 244 -14.26 -6.47 -14.50
N LYS A 245 -13.84 -5.20 -14.49
CA LYS A 245 -14.55 -4.10 -15.17
C LYS A 245 -14.27 -4.00 -16.66
N LYS A 246 -13.14 -4.51 -17.15
CA LYS A 246 -12.73 -4.38 -18.55
C LYS A 246 -13.04 -5.66 -19.34
N GLU A 247 -13.96 -5.56 -20.30
CA GLU A 247 -14.38 -6.69 -21.16
C GLU A 247 -13.20 -7.44 -21.81
N ALA A 248 -12.15 -6.74 -22.23
CA ALA A 248 -10.96 -7.34 -22.85
C ALA A 248 -10.24 -8.37 -21.97
N TYR A 249 -10.36 -8.28 -20.64
CA TYR A 249 -9.71 -9.19 -19.70
C TYR A 249 -10.61 -10.30 -19.21
N LYS A 250 -11.95 -10.14 -19.25
CA LYS A 250 -12.90 -11.14 -18.74
C LYS A 250 -12.71 -12.52 -19.38
N SER A 251 -12.51 -12.58 -20.69
CA SER A 251 -12.26 -13.84 -21.41
C SER A 251 -10.97 -14.55 -21.03
N HIS A 252 -10.00 -13.84 -20.42
CA HIS A 252 -8.71 -14.38 -20.03
C HIS A 252 -8.67 -14.81 -18.55
N LEU A 253 -9.66 -14.42 -17.73
CA LEU A 253 -9.69 -14.72 -16.29
C LEU A 253 -9.95 -16.19 -16.00
N GLU A 254 -10.89 -16.79 -16.74
CA GLU A 254 -11.27 -18.20 -16.56
C GLU A 254 -10.10 -19.15 -16.89
N PRO A 255 -9.42 -19.03 -18.06
CA PRO A 255 -8.20 -19.79 -18.32
C PRO A 255 -7.07 -19.53 -17.32
N PHE A 256 -6.96 -18.30 -16.80
CA PHE A 256 -5.95 -17.95 -15.80
C PHE A 256 -6.21 -18.65 -14.46
N LEU A 257 -7.46 -18.65 -14.00
CA LEU A 257 -7.88 -19.34 -12.78
C LEU A 257 -7.61 -20.85 -12.89
N LEU A 258 -8.01 -21.47 -14.00
CA LEU A 258 -7.83 -22.90 -14.24
C LEU A 258 -6.35 -23.32 -14.33
N ASN A 259 -5.54 -22.58 -15.10
CA ASN A 259 -4.18 -23.02 -15.41
C ASN A 259 -3.12 -22.54 -14.41
N HIS A 260 -3.40 -21.52 -13.60
CA HIS A 260 -2.40 -20.93 -12.71
C HIS A 260 -2.85 -20.83 -11.25
N VAL A 261 -4.11 -20.48 -10.98
CA VAL A 261 -4.56 -20.26 -9.60
C VAL A 261 -4.97 -21.56 -8.93
N LEU A 262 -5.84 -22.37 -9.54
CA LEU A 262 -6.28 -23.64 -8.96
C LEU A 262 -5.13 -24.64 -8.71
N PRO A 263 -4.16 -24.84 -9.63
CA PRO A 263 -3.02 -25.71 -9.34
C PRO A 263 -2.19 -25.23 -8.15
N THR A 264 -2.22 -23.92 -7.85
CA THR A 264 -1.52 -23.35 -6.69
C THR A 264 -2.16 -23.78 -5.36
N LEU A 265 -3.42 -24.24 -5.34
CA LEU A 265 -4.05 -24.78 -4.12
C LEU A 265 -3.44 -26.11 -3.66
N HIS A 266 -2.59 -26.74 -4.47
CA HIS A 266 -1.98 -28.04 -4.17
C HIS A 266 -0.45 -27.98 -4.01
N VAL A 267 0.13 -26.78 -4.01
CA VAL A 267 1.58 -26.62 -3.85
C VAL A 267 1.99 -26.82 -2.39
N PRO A 268 3.23 -27.25 -2.11
CA PRO A 268 3.68 -27.51 -0.74
C PRO A 268 3.70 -26.25 0.14
N GLU A 269 3.89 -25.06 -0.45
CA GLU A 269 4.01 -23.83 0.32
C GLU A 269 2.65 -23.30 0.80
N GLY A 270 2.43 -23.28 2.13
CA GLY A 270 1.18 -22.83 2.74
C GLY A 270 0.79 -21.40 2.37
N TYR A 271 1.72 -20.46 2.41
CA TYR A 271 1.45 -19.06 2.07
C TYR A 271 0.94 -18.88 0.64
N ARG A 272 1.39 -19.72 -0.31
CA ARG A 272 0.91 -19.69 -1.70
C ARG A 272 -0.49 -20.27 -1.83
N ARG A 273 -0.80 -21.35 -1.11
CA ARG A 273 -2.16 -21.90 -1.05
C ARG A 273 -3.13 -20.86 -0.49
N ALA A 274 -2.74 -20.17 0.59
CA ALA A 274 -3.51 -19.07 1.18
C ALA A 274 -3.70 -17.91 0.17
N ARG A 275 -2.64 -17.51 -0.54
CA ARG A 275 -2.71 -16.49 -1.59
C ARG A 275 -3.65 -16.88 -2.73
N ALA A 276 -3.64 -18.14 -3.14
CA ALA A 276 -4.55 -18.66 -4.17
C ALA A 276 -6.01 -18.60 -3.70
N CYS A 277 -6.32 -19.03 -2.47
CA CYS A 277 -7.65 -18.89 -1.87
C CYS A 277 -8.12 -17.43 -1.88
N TRP A 278 -7.27 -16.51 -1.41
CA TRP A 278 -7.56 -15.08 -1.41
C TRP A 278 -7.85 -14.53 -2.81
N LEU A 279 -7.03 -14.91 -3.81
CA LEU A 279 -7.19 -14.45 -5.19
C LEU A 279 -8.47 -14.97 -5.84
N VAL A 280 -8.83 -16.24 -5.61
CA VAL A 280 -10.12 -16.80 -6.07
C VAL A 280 -11.28 -15.96 -5.53
N GLY A 281 -11.27 -15.63 -4.23
CA GLY A 281 -12.28 -14.78 -3.62
C GLY A 281 -12.33 -13.38 -4.25
N LYS A 282 -11.17 -12.77 -4.58
CA LYS A 282 -11.12 -11.48 -5.28
C LYS A 282 -11.65 -11.50 -6.71
N LEU A 283 -11.69 -12.67 -7.33
CA LEU A 283 -12.20 -12.87 -8.68
C LEU A 283 -13.57 -13.54 -8.69
N SER A 284 -14.28 -13.60 -7.55
CA SER A 284 -15.59 -14.27 -7.42
C SER A 284 -16.68 -13.66 -8.32
N ASP A 285 -16.58 -12.36 -8.62
CA ASP A 285 -17.47 -11.63 -9.53
C ASP A 285 -17.15 -11.86 -11.02
N ALA A 286 -16.13 -12.67 -11.35
CA ALA A 286 -15.87 -13.04 -12.73
C ALA A 286 -17.04 -13.88 -13.25
N ASN A 287 -17.51 -13.59 -14.47
CA ASN A 287 -18.49 -14.45 -15.13
C ASN A 287 -17.83 -15.79 -15.46
N PHE A 288 -18.09 -16.81 -14.63
CA PHE A 288 -17.76 -18.20 -14.94
C PHE A 288 -18.74 -18.67 -16.01
N ASN A 289 -18.28 -18.79 -17.26
CA ASN A 289 -19.17 -19.24 -18.34
C ASN A 289 -19.50 -20.73 -18.20
N ASP A 290 -18.62 -21.51 -17.56
CA ASP A 290 -18.81 -22.92 -17.26
C ASP A 290 -19.21 -23.17 -15.79
N GLN A 291 -20.41 -23.72 -15.57
CA GLN A 291 -20.88 -24.11 -14.23
C GLN A 291 -20.02 -25.21 -13.60
N ASN A 292 -19.36 -26.05 -14.40
CA ASN A 292 -18.45 -27.08 -13.89
C ASN A 292 -17.20 -26.47 -13.26
N MET A 293 -16.72 -25.35 -13.80
CA MET A 293 -15.58 -24.63 -13.24
C MET A 293 -15.92 -24.08 -11.85
N LEU A 294 -17.07 -23.45 -11.69
CA LEU A 294 -17.50 -22.94 -10.38
C LEU A 294 -17.60 -24.08 -9.36
N ALA A 295 -18.19 -25.22 -9.75
CA ALA A 295 -18.26 -26.40 -8.90
C ALA A 295 -16.87 -26.91 -8.49
N GLN A 296 -15.92 -26.95 -9.44
CA GLN A 296 -14.54 -27.34 -9.16
C GLN A 296 -13.87 -26.36 -8.19
N VAL A 297 -13.98 -25.06 -8.41
CA VAL A 297 -13.42 -24.02 -7.55
C VAL A 297 -13.97 -24.14 -6.12
N VAL A 298 -15.29 -24.27 -5.99
CA VAL A 298 -15.96 -24.44 -4.70
C VAL A 298 -15.46 -25.69 -3.98
N GLU A 299 -15.33 -26.81 -4.68
CA GLU A 299 -14.88 -28.06 -4.09
C GLU A 299 -13.41 -27.97 -3.62
N GLU A 300 -12.53 -27.32 -4.39
CA GLU A 300 -11.15 -27.11 -3.96
C GLU A 300 -11.05 -26.17 -2.74
N VAL A 301 -11.83 -25.10 -2.71
CA VAL A 301 -11.92 -24.21 -1.54
C VAL A 301 -12.48 -24.96 -0.33
N ARG A 302 -13.48 -25.82 -0.52
CA ARG A 302 -14.06 -26.64 0.54
C ARG A 302 -13.03 -27.60 1.14
N LYS A 303 -12.26 -28.30 0.29
CA LYS A 303 -11.15 -29.17 0.74
C LYS A 303 -10.10 -28.36 1.50
N ALA A 304 -9.74 -27.18 1.03
CA ALA A 304 -8.79 -26.31 1.72
C ALA A 304 -9.28 -25.88 3.12
N ILE A 305 -10.58 -25.66 3.31
CA ILE A 305 -11.16 -25.36 4.64
C ILE A 305 -11.08 -26.59 5.56
N ALA A 306 -11.40 -27.77 5.04
CA ALA A 306 -11.52 -28.99 5.84
C ALA A 306 -10.18 -29.63 6.18
N ASP A 307 -9.28 -29.71 5.20
CA ASP A 307 -8.17 -30.67 5.21
C ASP A 307 -6.79 -30.00 5.21
N ASP A 308 -6.68 -28.68 4.98
CA ASP A 308 -5.37 -28.03 4.94
C ASP A 308 -4.73 -27.97 6.35
N PRO A 309 -3.46 -28.40 6.49
CA PRO A 309 -2.77 -28.37 7.79
C PRO A 309 -2.54 -26.95 8.31
N GLU A 310 -2.39 -25.97 7.41
CA GLU A 310 -2.02 -24.60 7.75
C GLU A 310 -3.26 -23.78 8.10
N LEU A 311 -3.25 -23.17 9.28
CA LEU A 311 -4.35 -22.34 9.76
C LEU A 311 -4.65 -21.15 8.83
N PRO A 312 -3.66 -20.37 8.34
CA PRO A 312 -3.97 -19.25 7.45
C PRO A 312 -4.64 -19.69 6.15
N VAL A 313 -4.29 -20.87 5.61
CA VAL A 313 -4.92 -21.39 4.40
C VAL A 313 -6.41 -21.65 4.63
N ARG A 314 -6.76 -22.32 5.74
CA ARG A 314 -8.16 -22.56 6.13
C ARG A 314 -8.94 -21.26 6.31
N ALA A 315 -8.33 -20.25 6.94
CA ALA A 315 -8.96 -18.95 7.14
C ALA A 315 -9.22 -18.21 5.82
N PHE A 316 -8.23 -18.11 4.94
CA PHE A 316 -8.40 -17.47 3.63
C PHE A 316 -9.35 -18.26 2.71
N ALA A 317 -9.40 -19.59 2.82
CA ALA A 317 -10.37 -20.41 2.11
C ALA A 317 -11.80 -20.15 2.59
N ALA A 318 -12.01 -19.99 3.91
CA ALA A 318 -13.32 -19.63 4.46
C ALA A 318 -13.78 -18.23 4.00
N LEU A 319 -12.88 -17.25 3.98
CA LEU A 319 -13.16 -15.92 3.42
C LEU A 319 -13.51 -16.01 1.92
N CYS A 320 -12.73 -16.78 1.16
CA CYS A 320 -13.00 -17.03 -0.26
C CYS A 320 -14.39 -17.61 -0.50
N LEU A 321 -14.79 -18.63 0.27
CA LEU A 321 -16.12 -19.22 0.19
C LEU A 321 -17.21 -18.17 0.41
N SER A 322 -17.03 -17.27 1.38
CA SER A 322 -17.98 -16.19 1.65
C SER A 322 -18.14 -15.23 0.47
N GLU A 323 -17.04 -14.89 -0.22
CA GLU A 323 -17.07 -14.03 -1.41
C GLU A 323 -17.72 -14.74 -2.61
N LEU A 324 -17.47 -16.04 -2.79
CA LEU A 324 -18.11 -16.85 -3.82
C LEU A 324 -19.63 -16.93 -3.62
N ILE A 325 -20.11 -17.08 -2.38
CA ILE A 325 -21.54 -17.07 -2.07
C ILE A 325 -22.18 -15.73 -2.41
N ARG A 326 -21.53 -14.64 -2.01
CA ARG A 326 -22.03 -13.28 -2.23
C ARG A 326 -22.14 -12.93 -3.70
N SER A 327 -21.30 -13.51 -4.55
CA SER A 327 -21.34 -13.28 -6.00
C SER A 327 -22.40 -14.10 -6.74
N GLN A 328 -23.02 -15.10 -6.11
CA GLN A 328 -24.08 -15.89 -6.72
C GLN A 328 -25.48 -15.28 -6.51
N ASP A 329 -26.32 -15.34 -7.55
CA ASP A 329 -27.74 -15.03 -7.44
C ASP A 329 -28.43 -16.00 -6.46
N GLN A 330 -29.31 -15.49 -5.60
CA GLN A 330 -30.06 -16.29 -4.61
C GLN A 330 -30.93 -17.40 -5.24
N GLY A 331 -31.21 -17.31 -6.55
CA GLY A 331 -31.92 -18.34 -7.31
C GLY A 331 -31.03 -19.48 -7.83
N ASN A 332 -29.71 -19.41 -7.64
CA ASN A 332 -28.78 -20.46 -8.06
C ASN A 332 -28.88 -21.66 -7.08
N PRO A 333 -29.09 -22.91 -7.55
CA PRO A 333 -29.12 -24.09 -6.69
C PRO A 333 -27.89 -24.24 -5.78
N TYR A 334 -26.73 -23.75 -6.24
CA TYR A 334 -25.50 -23.75 -5.45
C TYR A 334 -25.52 -22.75 -4.29
N TYR A 335 -26.32 -21.67 -4.36
CA TYR A 335 -26.41 -20.66 -3.30
C TYR A 335 -26.87 -21.28 -1.97
N PHE A 336 -27.94 -22.09 -2.00
CA PHE A 336 -28.46 -22.75 -0.79
C PHE A 336 -27.48 -23.77 -0.22
N TYR A 337 -26.82 -24.55 -1.10
CA TYR A 337 -25.78 -25.49 -0.70
C TYR A 337 -24.61 -24.79 -0.03
N LEU A 338 -24.12 -23.72 -0.64
CA LEU A 338 -23.00 -22.93 -0.13
C LEU A 338 -23.36 -22.18 1.17
N GLU A 339 -24.57 -21.64 1.32
CA GLU A 339 -25.04 -21.00 2.57
C GLU A 339 -25.06 -21.99 3.75
N CYS A 340 -25.55 -23.21 3.55
CA CYS A 340 -25.53 -24.24 4.60
C CYS A 340 -24.11 -24.54 5.06
N TRP A 341 -23.15 -24.60 4.13
CA TRP A 341 -21.73 -24.78 4.44
C TRP A 341 -21.10 -23.55 5.09
N LEU A 342 -21.49 -22.33 4.69
CA LEU A 342 -21.06 -21.11 5.35
C LEU A 342 -21.45 -21.12 6.83
N TRP A 343 -22.66 -21.58 7.16
CA TRP A 343 -23.11 -21.73 8.54
C TRP A 343 -22.30 -22.77 9.34
N VAL A 344 -21.91 -23.88 8.71
CA VAL A 344 -21.03 -24.90 9.35
C VAL A 344 -19.62 -24.33 9.57
N SER A 345 -19.07 -23.65 8.57
CA SER A 345 -17.76 -23.00 8.63
C SER A 345 -17.73 -21.85 9.63
N PHE A 346 -18.78 -21.02 9.71
CA PHE A 346 -18.92 -19.96 10.72
C PHE A 346 -19.06 -20.53 12.12
N ARG A 347 -19.69 -21.69 12.29
CA ARG A 347 -19.75 -22.36 13.60
C ARG A 347 -18.38 -22.86 14.04
N ALA A 348 -17.61 -23.43 13.12
CA ALA A 348 -16.20 -23.77 13.37
C ALA A 348 -15.32 -22.53 13.61
N PHE A 349 -15.57 -21.43 12.89
CA PHE A 349 -14.84 -20.16 13.01
C PHE A 349 -15.20 -19.38 14.29
N ARG A 350 -16.44 -19.47 14.76
CA ARG A 350 -16.91 -18.90 16.02
C ARG A 350 -16.32 -19.63 17.22
N ASP A 351 -16.23 -20.95 17.13
CA ASP A 351 -15.56 -21.76 18.16
C ASP A 351 -14.02 -21.51 18.13
N PHE A 352 -13.46 -21.12 16.97
CA PHE A 352 -12.08 -20.66 16.81
C PHE A 352 -11.82 -19.24 17.39
N CYS A 353 -12.74 -18.28 17.20
CA CYS A 353 -12.67 -16.93 17.80
C CYS A 353 -13.04 -16.87 19.29
N ALA A 354 -13.44 -18.00 19.90
CA ALA A 354 -13.75 -18.08 21.32
C ALA A 354 -12.50 -18.31 22.19
N GLN A 355 -11.31 -18.41 21.60
CA GLN A 355 -10.05 -18.48 22.35
C GLN A 355 -9.76 -17.14 23.06
N PRO A 356 -9.32 -17.14 24.34
CA PRO A 356 -9.09 -15.91 25.09
C PRO A 356 -8.03 -15.04 24.40
N GLY A 357 -8.44 -13.88 23.85
CA GLY A 357 -7.54 -12.93 23.17
C GLY A 357 -7.93 -12.56 21.74
N SER A 358 -8.91 -13.23 21.13
CA SER A 358 -9.33 -12.96 19.75
C SER A 358 -10.51 -11.98 19.67
N GLN A 359 -10.23 -10.67 19.72
CA GLN A 359 -11.19 -9.66 19.24
C GLN A 359 -11.16 -9.60 17.72
N PHE A 360 -11.92 -10.46 17.05
CA PHE A 360 -12.25 -10.29 15.63
C PHE A 360 -13.48 -9.38 15.53
N PHE A 361 -13.28 -8.11 15.16
CA PHE A 361 -14.34 -7.26 14.65
C PHE A 361 -14.48 -7.52 13.14
N LEU A 362 -15.44 -8.35 12.76
CA LEU A 362 -15.95 -8.36 11.39
C LEU A 362 -16.74 -7.04 11.20
N VAL A 363 -16.27 -6.20 10.27
CA VAL A 363 -17.02 -5.05 9.72
C VAL A 363 -17.75 -5.49 8.47
#